data_AF-A0A0F8URK4-F1
#
_entry.id   AF-A0A0F8URK4-F1
#
_cell.length_a   1.000
_cell.length_b   1.000
_cell.length_c   1.000
_cell.angle_alpha   90.00
_cell.angle_beta   90.00
_cell.angle_gamma   90.00
#
_symmetry.space_group_name_H-M   'P 1'
#
loop_
_entity.id
_entity.type
_entity.pdbx_description
1 polymer ?
#
loop_
_entity_poly.entity_id
_entity_poly.type
_entity_poly.pdbx_seq_one_letter_code
_entity_poly.pdbx_strand_id
1 'polypeptide(L)'
;SEPQRPTKPSDAGGGPGGNPSLYEELARVELQVQNTGRRSGQTVIQVYVSFPRDVTEPPSSNSGSKTSNVSGGNSRFPTEKIDFPERVLRNFTKVALAPGESQTVSMTLTRKDLSYWSVHEQNWVMPEKEFYISVGHSSRDLPLGQPFAAY
;
A
#
# COMPACT_ATOMS: atom_id res chain seq x y z
N SER A 1 11.82 -5.62 46.22
CA SER A 1 11.73 -6.08 44.82
C SER A 1 10.86 -5.09 44.07
N GLU A 2 11.42 -4.40 43.09
CA GLU A 2 10.76 -3.37 42.30
C GLU A 2 9.77 -4.02 41.31
N PRO A 3 8.50 -3.60 41.21
CA PRO A 3 7.60 -4.14 40.20
C PRO A 3 8.00 -3.60 38.82
N GLN A 4 8.29 -4.52 37.90
CA GLN A 4 8.67 -4.21 36.53
C GLN A 4 7.58 -3.38 35.84
N ARG A 5 8.01 -2.26 35.26
CA ARG A 5 7.21 -1.36 34.42
C ARG A 5 6.50 -2.20 33.34
N PRO A 6 5.17 -2.06 33.13
CA PRO A 6 4.49 -2.80 32.07
C PRO A 6 5.06 -2.38 30.72
N THR A 7 5.79 -3.27 30.07
CA THR A 7 6.13 -3.17 28.65
C THR A 7 4.83 -3.31 27.88
N LYS A 8 4.22 -2.18 27.50
CA LYS A 8 3.01 -2.16 26.66
C LYS A 8 3.31 -2.94 25.38
N PRO A 9 2.70 -4.12 25.14
CA PRO A 9 2.91 -4.85 23.89
C PRO A 9 2.24 -4.11 22.71
N SER A 10 2.84 -4.20 21.51
CA SER A 10 2.73 -3.33 20.32
C SER A 10 1.32 -2.90 19.83
N ASP A 11 1.18 -1.63 19.41
CA ASP A 11 -0.03 -1.03 18.81
C ASP A 11 -0.37 -1.55 17.38
N ALA A 12 0.47 -2.43 16.80
CA ALA A 12 0.25 -3.10 15.51
C ALA A 12 -0.40 -4.51 15.64
N GLY A 13 -0.59 -5.00 16.87
CA GLY A 13 -1.24 -6.27 17.20
C GLY A 13 -2.60 -6.08 17.88
N GLY A 14 -3.39 -7.15 17.97
CA GLY A 14 -4.72 -7.10 18.62
C GLY A 14 -5.65 -8.23 18.21
N GLY A 15 -5.37 -8.89 17.08
CA GLY A 15 -6.01 -10.12 16.61
C GLY A 15 -5.14 -10.84 15.56
N PRO A 16 -5.56 -12.02 15.05
CA PRO A 16 -4.87 -12.68 13.95
C PRO A 16 -4.78 -11.73 12.74
N GLY A 17 -3.56 -11.31 12.39
CA GLY A 17 -3.31 -10.42 11.24
C GLY A 17 -3.06 -8.94 11.56
N GLY A 18 -3.01 -8.53 12.84
CA GLY A 18 -2.60 -7.17 13.25
C GLY A 18 -3.75 -6.29 13.76
N ASN A 19 -3.54 -4.98 13.83
CA ASN A 19 -4.54 -4.01 14.27
C ASN A 19 -5.81 -4.06 13.37
N PRO A 20 -7.03 -4.21 13.93
CA PRO A 20 -8.26 -4.34 13.15
C PRO A 20 -8.54 -3.21 12.14
N SER A 21 -8.07 -1.98 12.40
CA SER A 21 -8.24 -0.84 11.48
C SER A 21 -7.51 -1.03 10.14
N LEU A 22 -6.57 -1.96 10.06
CA LEU A 22 -5.87 -2.30 8.82
C LEU A 22 -6.77 -2.93 7.76
N TYR A 23 -7.88 -3.54 8.18
CA TYR A 23 -8.83 -4.22 7.30
C TYR A 23 -10.01 -3.34 6.89
N GLU A 24 -10.01 -2.07 7.28
CA GLU A 24 -11.01 -1.09 6.84
C GLU A 24 -10.92 -0.90 5.32
N GLU A 25 -12.05 -1.05 4.62
CA GLU A 25 -12.15 -0.78 3.19
C GLU A 25 -12.09 0.74 2.94
N LEU A 26 -11.03 1.21 2.27
CA LEU A 26 -10.86 2.63 1.96
C LEU A 26 -11.21 2.97 0.51
N ALA A 27 -11.11 2.00 -0.39
CA ALA A 27 -11.49 2.19 -1.79
C ALA A 27 -12.14 0.93 -2.37
N ARG A 28 -13.01 1.17 -3.36
CA ARG A 28 -13.63 0.14 -4.19
C ARG A 28 -13.36 0.47 -5.65
N VAL A 29 -12.77 -0.48 -6.36
CA VAL A 29 -12.46 -0.41 -7.79
C VAL A 29 -13.53 -1.21 -8.53
N GLU A 30 -14.33 -0.51 -9.32
CA GLU A 30 -15.39 -1.13 -10.13
C GLU A 30 -15.14 -0.91 -11.62
N LEU A 31 -15.25 -1.98 -12.40
CA LEU A 31 -15.08 -1.94 -13.85
C LEU A 31 -15.94 -2.99 -14.55
N GLN A 32 -16.24 -2.74 -15.82
CA GLN A 32 -16.84 -3.71 -16.72
C GLN A 32 -15.75 -4.48 -17.46
N VAL A 33 -15.90 -5.80 -17.51
CA VAL A 33 -15.02 -6.70 -18.26
C VAL A 33 -15.87 -7.41 -19.31
N GLN A 34 -15.46 -7.32 -20.57
CA GLN A 34 -16.16 -7.97 -21.68
C GLN A 34 -15.26 -8.95 -22.41
N ASN A 35 -15.79 -10.13 -22.75
CA ASN A 35 -15.13 -11.03 -23.68
C ASN A 35 -15.52 -10.68 -25.13
N THR A 36 -14.60 -10.04 -25.84
CA THR A 36 -14.77 -9.62 -27.24
C THR A 36 -14.40 -10.70 -28.26
N GLY A 37 -13.97 -11.88 -27.79
CA GLY A 37 -13.61 -13.02 -28.62
C GLY A 37 -14.79 -13.88 -29.06
N ARG A 38 -14.49 -14.96 -29.79
CA ARG A 38 -15.50 -15.92 -30.30
C ARG A 38 -15.60 -17.19 -29.45
N ARG A 39 -14.82 -17.30 -28.38
CA ARG A 39 -14.76 -18.49 -27.51
C ARG A 39 -14.94 -18.07 -26.07
N SER A 40 -15.57 -18.94 -25.29
CA SER A 40 -15.59 -18.79 -23.83
C SER A 40 -14.16 -18.83 -23.31
N GLY A 41 -13.87 -18.01 -22.32
CA GLY A 41 -12.53 -17.86 -21.78
C GLY A 41 -12.55 -17.37 -20.34
N GLN A 42 -11.37 -17.36 -19.75
CA GLN A 42 -11.14 -16.78 -18.43
C GLN A 42 -10.05 -15.73 -18.53
N THR A 43 -10.22 -14.63 -17.80
CA THR A 43 -9.20 -13.59 -17.66
C THR A 43 -8.96 -13.27 -16.20
N VAL A 44 -7.77 -12.74 -15.89
CA VAL A 44 -7.44 -12.23 -14.57
C VAL A 44 -7.37 -10.71 -14.66
N ILE A 45 -8.15 -10.05 -13.83
CA ILE A 45 -8.07 -8.60 -13.62
C ILE A 45 -7.20 -8.34 -12.41
N GLN A 46 -6.31 -7.36 -12.52
CA GLN A 46 -5.31 -7.02 -11.51
C GLN A 46 -5.42 -5.55 -11.16
N VAL A 47 -5.38 -5.23 -9.86
CA VAL A 47 -5.31 -3.86 -9.31
C VAL A 47 -3.92 -3.62 -8.75
N TYR A 48 -3.30 -2.55 -9.22
CA TYR A 48 -2.02 -2.07 -8.76
C TYR A 48 -2.17 -0.71 -8.07
N VAL A 49 -1.35 -0.48 -7.05
CA VAL A 49 -1.22 0.80 -6.37
C VAL A 49 0.20 1.32 -6.56
N SER A 50 0.30 2.56 -7.02
CA SER A 50 1.54 3.35 -7.01
C SER A 50 1.46 4.30 -5.83
N PHE A 51 2.44 4.19 -4.93
CA PHE A 51 2.49 5.04 -3.75
C PHE A 51 2.90 6.47 -4.12
N PRO A 52 2.54 7.46 -3.29
CA PRO A 52 2.95 8.84 -3.52
C PRO A 52 4.47 8.94 -3.62
N ARG A 53 4.94 9.83 -4.49
CA ARG A 53 6.35 10.20 -4.51
C ARG A 53 6.69 11.03 -3.28
N ASP A 54 7.92 10.90 -2.82
CA ASP A 54 8.49 11.74 -1.76
C ASP A 54 7.77 11.60 -0.41
N VAL A 55 7.40 10.37 -0.05
CA VAL A 55 7.08 10.03 1.35
C VAL A 55 8.37 10.08 2.13
N THR A 56 8.34 10.73 3.29
CA THR A 56 9.50 10.88 4.17
C THR A 56 9.14 10.46 5.58
N GLU A 57 10.05 9.77 6.24
CA GLU A 57 9.93 9.45 7.66
C GLU A 57 10.83 10.34 8.52
N PRO A 58 10.42 10.62 9.77
CA PRO A 58 11.31 11.25 10.73
C PRO A 58 12.53 10.35 10.98
N PRO A 59 13.69 10.95 11.26
CA PRO A 59 14.95 10.24 11.44
C PRO A 59 14.88 9.24 12.60
N SER A 60 15.46 8.05 12.39
CA SER A 60 15.60 7.05 13.44
C SER A 60 16.39 7.60 14.63
N SER A 61 15.80 7.58 15.82
CA SER A 61 16.54 7.80 17.07
C SER A 61 17.57 6.69 17.36
N ASN A 62 17.52 5.58 16.61
CA ASN A 62 18.41 4.41 16.73
C ASN A 62 19.49 4.33 15.65
N SER A 63 19.75 5.40 14.89
CA SER A 63 20.96 5.47 14.06
C SER A 63 22.17 5.53 14.99
N GLY A 64 22.71 4.36 15.32
CA GLY A 64 23.89 4.20 16.16
C GLY A 64 24.95 5.19 15.69
N SER A 65 25.50 5.91 16.66
CA SER A 65 26.58 6.87 16.50
C SER A 65 27.60 6.40 15.46
N LYS A 66 27.52 6.90 14.24
CA LYS A 66 28.70 7.15 13.44
C LYS A 66 28.98 8.62 13.56
N THR A 67 29.92 8.92 14.45
CA THR A 67 30.63 10.19 14.57
C THR A 67 31.20 10.59 13.21
N SER A 68 30.41 11.27 12.39
CA SER A 68 30.97 12.20 11.42
C SER A 68 31.32 13.47 12.20
N ASN A 69 32.61 13.59 12.53
CA ASN A 69 33.21 14.87 12.88
C ASN A 69 33.04 15.80 11.67
N VAL A 70 31.95 16.57 11.66
CA VAL A 70 31.80 17.74 10.79
C VAL A 70 31.47 18.90 11.71
N SER A 71 32.50 19.70 12.01
CA SER A 71 32.37 21.02 12.60
C SER A 71 31.85 21.96 11.51
N GLY A 72 30.60 22.39 11.63
CA GLY A 72 29.97 23.33 10.70
C GLY A 72 28.46 23.16 10.74
N GLY A 73 27.74 24.13 11.31
CA GLY A 73 26.33 24.02 11.65
C GLY A 73 25.42 23.74 10.44
N ASN A 74 24.60 22.69 10.57
CA ASN A 74 23.22 22.59 10.10
C ASN A 74 22.55 21.40 10.82
N SER A 75 21.31 21.58 11.27
CA SER A 75 20.58 20.66 12.15
C SER A 75 20.59 19.22 11.67
N ARG A 76 20.87 18.34 12.63
CA ARG A 76 21.60 17.08 12.46
C ARG A 76 20.70 15.86 12.42
N PHE A 77 19.64 15.86 11.60
CA PHE A 77 18.96 14.63 11.25
C PHE A 77 18.26 14.72 9.88
N PRO A 78 18.75 14.02 8.83
CA PRO A 78 18.06 13.99 7.55
C PRO A 78 16.75 13.22 7.68
N THR A 79 15.64 13.78 7.19
CA THR A 79 14.43 13.01 6.90
C THR A 79 14.78 11.92 5.90
N GLU A 80 14.36 10.68 6.17
CA GLU A 80 14.62 9.55 5.30
C GLU A 80 13.54 9.48 4.23
N LYS A 81 13.92 9.49 2.95
CA LYS A 81 12.98 9.30 1.85
C LYS A 81 12.68 7.81 1.71
N ILE A 82 11.40 7.46 1.64
CA ILE A 82 10.96 6.09 1.40
C ILE A 82 10.81 5.86 -0.10
N ASP A 83 11.57 4.88 -0.60
CA ASP A 83 11.48 4.44 -1.99
C ASP A 83 10.46 3.30 -2.12
N PHE A 84 9.52 3.49 -3.05
CA PHE A 84 8.53 2.48 -3.39
C PHE A 84 8.81 1.88 -4.76
N PRO A 85 8.43 0.61 -4.99
CA PRO A 85 8.31 0.10 -6.35
C PRO A 85 7.37 1.00 -7.17
N GLU A 86 7.58 1.05 -8.49
CA GLU A 86 6.73 1.87 -9.38
C GLU A 86 5.24 1.62 -9.18
N ARG A 87 4.88 0.35 -8.93
CA ARG A 87 3.52 -0.11 -8.63
C ARG A 87 3.56 -1.46 -7.95
N VAL A 88 2.58 -1.75 -7.10
CA VAL A 88 2.49 -3.02 -6.36
C VAL A 88 1.10 -3.61 -6.53
N LEU A 89 1.03 -4.92 -6.82
CA LEU A 89 -0.24 -5.65 -6.91
C LEU A 89 -0.92 -5.65 -5.54
N ARG A 90 -2.20 -5.29 -5.49
CA ARG A 90 -3.01 -5.28 -4.26
C ARG A 90 -4.23 -6.17 -4.31
N ASN A 91 -4.84 -6.33 -5.48
CA ASN A 91 -5.98 -7.21 -5.63
C ASN A 91 -5.97 -7.86 -7.01
N PHE A 92 -6.57 -9.04 -7.13
CA PHE A 92 -6.82 -9.68 -8.40
C PHE A 92 -8.05 -10.57 -8.31
N THR A 93 -8.75 -10.73 -9.44
CA THR A 93 -9.84 -11.69 -9.54
C THR A 93 -9.88 -12.36 -10.89
N LYS A 94 -10.36 -13.59 -10.91
CA LYS A 94 -10.50 -14.39 -12.12
C LYS A 94 -11.97 -14.37 -12.55
N VAL A 95 -12.21 -14.00 -13.80
CA VAL A 95 -13.55 -13.90 -14.39
C VAL A 95 -13.66 -14.87 -15.55
N ALA A 96 -14.76 -15.61 -15.60
CA ALA A 96 -15.10 -16.48 -16.72
C ALA A 96 -16.23 -15.82 -17.53
N LEU A 97 -16.06 -15.73 -18.85
CA LEU A 97 -17.01 -15.03 -19.72
C LEU A 97 -17.23 -15.82 -21.01
N ALA A 98 -18.49 -16.00 -21.40
CA ALA A 98 -18.88 -16.45 -22.72
C ALA A 98 -18.61 -15.37 -23.78
N PRO A 99 -18.59 -15.71 -25.08
CA PRO A 99 -18.44 -14.72 -26.15
C PRO A 99 -19.50 -13.61 -26.05
N GLY A 100 -19.07 -12.35 -26.05
CA GLY A 100 -19.93 -11.16 -25.96
C GLY A 100 -20.42 -10.83 -24.55
N GLU A 101 -20.20 -11.69 -23.57
CA GLU A 101 -20.62 -11.47 -22.18
C GLU A 101 -19.80 -10.35 -21.53
N SER A 102 -20.51 -9.52 -20.76
CA SER A 102 -19.92 -8.46 -19.92
C SER A 102 -20.29 -8.69 -18.46
N GLN A 103 -19.32 -8.53 -17.56
CA GLN A 103 -19.51 -8.63 -16.11
C GLN A 103 -18.91 -7.43 -15.39
N THR A 104 -19.65 -6.89 -14.41
CA THR A 104 -19.10 -5.94 -13.45
C THR A 104 -18.21 -6.67 -12.44
N VAL A 105 -16.97 -6.21 -12.32
CA VAL A 105 -16.02 -6.66 -11.31
C VAL A 105 -15.87 -5.57 -10.26
N SER A 106 -15.97 -5.94 -8.98
CA SER A 106 -15.75 -5.07 -7.83
C SER A 106 -14.62 -5.64 -6.98
N MET A 107 -13.57 -4.86 -6.75
CA MET A 107 -12.41 -5.23 -5.94
C MET A 107 -12.15 -4.13 -4.91
N THR A 108 -11.83 -4.51 -3.68
CA THR A 108 -11.63 -3.56 -2.59
C THR A 108 -10.15 -3.37 -2.28
N LEU A 109 -9.81 -2.19 -1.78
CA LEU A 109 -8.51 -1.87 -1.20
C LEU A 109 -8.72 -1.47 0.25
N THR A 110 -8.00 -2.15 1.13
CA THR A 110 -8.01 -1.90 2.56
C THR A 110 -7.02 -0.80 2.93
N ARG A 111 -7.11 -0.30 4.17
CA ARG A 111 -6.08 0.58 4.75
C ARG A 111 -4.69 -0.03 4.62
N LYS A 112 -4.55 -1.34 4.86
CA LYS A 112 -3.28 -2.04 4.71
C LYS A 112 -2.73 -2.00 3.29
N ASP A 113 -3.58 -2.09 2.28
CA ASP A 113 -3.16 -2.05 0.87
C ASP A 113 -2.57 -0.68 0.49
N LEU A 114 -2.99 0.36 1.20
CA LEU A 114 -2.52 1.74 1.05
C LEU A 114 -1.45 2.13 2.07
N SER A 115 -1.04 1.19 2.94
CA SER A 115 0.01 1.41 3.93
C SER A 115 1.34 0.77 3.51
N TYR A 116 2.41 1.29 4.08
CA TYR A 116 3.72 0.64 4.10
C TYR A 116 4.13 0.35 5.54
N TRP A 117 5.07 -0.57 5.73
CA TRP A 117 5.61 -0.85 7.07
C TRP A 117 6.71 0.16 7.40
N SER A 118 6.48 0.95 8.44
CA SER A 118 7.49 1.83 9.03
C SER A 118 8.31 1.05 10.06
N VAL A 119 9.63 0.99 9.85
CA VAL A 119 10.53 0.42 10.86
C VAL A 119 10.75 1.36 12.04
N HIS A 120 10.53 2.66 11.85
CA HIS A 120 10.67 3.67 12.90
C HIS A 120 9.45 3.70 13.81
N GLU A 121 8.24 3.66 13.22
CA GLU A 121 7.00 3.59 13.99
C GLU A 121 6.63 2.17 14.42
N GLN A 122 7.32 1.14 13.88
CA GLN A 122 6.98 -0.27 14.07
C GLN A 122 5.50 -0.54 13.77
N ASN A 123 4.99 0.09 12.71
CA ASN A 123 3.57 0.09 12.39
C ASN A 123 3.31 0.26 10.89
N TRP A 124 2.07 0.00 10.48
CA TRP A 124 1.58 0.28 9.13
C TRP A 124 1.18 1.75 9.02
N VAL A 125 1.96 2.50 8.26
CA VAL A 125 1.74 3.94 8.02
C VAL A 125 1.11 4.10 6.66
N MET A 126 -0.01 4.82 6.60
CA MET A 126 -0.65 5.21 5.35
C MET A 126 -0.19 6.63 5.00
N PRO A 127 0.48 6.85 3.86
CA PRO A 127 0.84 8.18 3.42
C PRO A 127 -0.38 9.09 3.29
N GLU A 128 -0.26 10.31 3.83
CA GLU A 128 -1.23 11.39 3.63
C GLU A 128 -0.97 12.12 2.31
N LYS A 129 -0.81 11.40 1.20
CA LYS A 129 -0.63 11.96 -0.15
C LYS A 129 -1.38 11.11 -1.17
N GLU A 130 -1.53 11.65 -2.38
CA GLU A 130 -2.25 11.00 -3.47
C GLU A 130 -1.55 9.74 -3.99
N PHE A 131 -2.28 8.62 -4.02
CA PHE A 131 -1.90 7.37 -4.65
C PHE A 131 -2.34 7.38 -6.12
N TYR A 132 -1.77 6.49 -6.93
CA TYR A 132 -2.31 6.20 -8.26
C TYR A 132 -2.75 4.74 -8.33
N ILE A 133 -4.05 4.51 -8.56
CA ILE A 133 -4.63 3.17 -8.72
C ILE A 133 -4.66 2.85 -10.21
N SER A 134 -4.21 1.66 -10.59
CA SER A 134 -4.21 1.19 -11.98
C SER A 134 -4.79 -0.22 -12.08
N VAL A 135 -5.50 -0.51 -13.16
CA VAL A 135 -6.22 -1.76 -13.37
C VAL A 135 -5.97 -2.29 -14.78
N GLY A 136 -5.77 -3.60 -14.90
CA GLY A 136 -5.62 -4.26 -16.18
C GLY A 136 -5.34 -5.76 -16.09
N HIS A 137 -4.70 -6.30 -17.12
CA HIS A 137 -4.46 -7.74 -17.26
C HIS A 137 -3.06 -8.17 -16.81
N SER A 138 -2.11 -7.23 -16.73
CA SER A 138 -0.76 -7.49 -16.24
C SER A 138 -0.13 -6.23 -15.66
N SER A 139 1.01 -6.34 -14.97
CA SER A 139 1.76 -5.18 -14.45
C SER A 139 2.24 -4.18 -15.52
N ARG A 140 2.21 -4.57 -16.80
CA ARG A 140 2.59 -3.74 -17.96
C ARG A 140 1.42 -3.37 -18.86
N ASP A 141 0.26 -3.99 -18.66
CA ASP A 141 -0.97 -3.74 -19.42
C ASP A 141 -2.06 -3.28 -18.44
N LEU A 142 -2.09 -1.97 -18.23
CA LEU A 142 -2.91 -1.27 -17.23
C LEU A 142 -3.67 -0.12 -17.91
N PRO A 143 -4.67 -0.42 -18.76
CA PRO A 143 -5.36 0.58 -19.58
C PRO A 143 -6.22 1.56 -18.77
N LEU A 144 -6.55 1.21 -17.52
CA LEU A 144 -7.36 2.05 -16.64
C LEU A 144 -6.51 2.52 -15.45
N GLY A 145 -6.65 3.78 -15.08
CA GLY A 145 -6.03 4.30 -13.87
C GLY A 145 -6.50 5.69 -13.52
N GLN A 146 -6.47 5.99 -12.23
CA GLN A 146 -6.83 7.30 -11.70
C GLN A 146 -6.10 7.58 -10.39
N PRO A 147 -5.88 8.87 -10.05
CA PRO A 147 -5.41 9.25 -8.74
C PRO A 147 -6.45 8.94 -7.66
N PHE A 148 -5.99 8.68 -6.44
CA PHE A 148 -6.81 8.38 -5.28
C PHE A 148 -6.25 9.04 -4.02
N ALA A 149 -7.12 9.73 -3.29
CA ALA A 149 -6.81 10.41 -2.05
C ALA A 149 -7.77 9.90 -0.96
N ALA A 150 -7.22 9.48 0.19
CA ALA A 150 -7.96 8.74 1.23
C ALA A 150 -8.59 9.64 2.33
N TYR A 151 -8.82 10.93 2.05
CA TYR A 151 -9.26 11.92 3.06
C TYR A 151 -10.77 12.09 3.12
#